data_AF-A0A6A8MIH6-F1
#
_entry.id   AF-A0A6A8MIH6-F1
#
_cell.length_a   1.000
_cell.length_b   1.000
_cell.length_c   1.000
_cell.angle_alpha   90.00
_cell.angle_beta   90.00
_cell.angle_gamma   90.00
#
_symmetry.space_group_name_H-M   'P 1'
#
loop_
_entity.id
_entity.type
_entity.pdbx_description
1 polymer ?
#
loop_
_entity_poly.entity_id
_entity_poly.type
_entity_poly.pdbx_seq_one_letter_code
_entity_poly.pdbx_strand_id
1 'polypeptide(L)'
;MVAFATDSVCVTRKVDVDSKELGGFSLDKHAKDVYYLQNGFYRFNGSWKLRGLGKLGSKEVEHINTIEKDGWLYYKYLILRTKKLTSAIISNQIDSIGVLKEETREIGLNADSKRFWLNRLTSINELKSNKSTSLNPQIFPKDFKLNLDYNVD
;
A
#
# COMPACT_ATOMS: atom_id res chain seq x y z
N MET A 1 15.80 -6.31 2.38
CA MET A 1 14.95 -5.63 1.38
C MET A 1 13.51 -5.78 1.81
N VAL A 2 12.76 -4.69 1.85
CA VAL A 2 11.42 -4.60 2.45
C VAL A 2 10.34 -4.55 1.36
N ALA A 3 10.54 -3.75 0.31
CA ALA A 3 9.55 -3.61 -0.77
C ALA A 3 10.17 -3.10 -2.08
N PHE A 4 9.45 -3.31 -3.19
CA PHE A 4 9.67 -2.69 -4.49
C PHE A 4 8.36 -2.02 -4.95
N ALA A 5 8.46 -0.81 -5.49
CA ALA A 5 7.33 -0.08 -6.04
C ALA A 5 7.78 0.70 -7.28
N THR A 6 7.51 0.16 -8.47
CA THR A 6 7.80 0.73 -9.81
C THR A 6 9.25 1.22 -9.99
N ASP A 7 9.56 2.41 -9.47
CA ASP A 7 10.83 3.14 -9.55
C ASP A 7 11.55 3.25 -8.19
N SER A 8 11.00 2.63 -7.15
CA SER A 8 11.43 2.79 -5.76
C SER A 8 11.75 1.44 -5.11
N VAL A 9 12.81 1.39 -4.32
CA VAL A 9 13.20 0.23 -3.49
C VAL A 9 13.25 0.64 -2.03
N CYS A 10 12.64 -0.16 -1.15
CA CYS A 10 12.76 0.01 0.29
C CYS A 10 13.66 -1.07 0.87
N VAL A 11 14.70 -0.66 1.59
CA VAL A 11 15.73 -1.55 2.16
C VAL A 11 15.89 -1.32 3.66
N THR A 12 16.31 -2.37 4.37
CA THR A 12 16.55 -2.33 5.81
C THR A 12 17.93 -1.79 6.18
N ARG A 13 18.85 -1.73 5.22
CA ARG A 13 20.20 -1.22 5.40
C ARG A 13 20.32 0.09 4.64
N LYS A 14 21.04 1.06 5.21
CA LYS A 14 21.40 2.27 4.49
C LYS A 14 22.27 1.88 3.29
N VAL A 15 21.91 2.41 2.13
CA VAL A 15 22.69 2.30 0.89
C VAL A 15 23.20 3.71 0.59
N ASP A 16 24.44 3.82 0.15
CA ASP A 16 25.05 5.10 -0.17
C ASP A 16 24.66 5.52 -1.60
N VAL A 17 23.50 6.18 -1.72
CA VAL A 17 22.92 6.63 -2.99
C VAL A 17 22.36 8.04 -2.84
N ASP A 18 22.86 8.98 -3.66
CA ASP A 18 22.38 10.37 -3.73
C ASP A 18 22.60 10.95 -5.14
N SER A 19 22.23 10.18 -6.17
CA SER A 19 22.39 10.65 -7.54
C SER A 19 21.43 11.81 -7.86
N LYS A 20 21.95 12.82 -8.56
CA LYS A 20 21.17 13.95 -9.10
C LYS A 20 20.88 13.80 -10.60
N GLU A 21 21.40 12.73 -11.21
CA GLU A 21 21.26 12.48 -12.63
C GLU A 21 19.95 11.78 -12.96
N LEU A 22 19.44 12.01 -14.18
CA LEU A 22 18.24 11.34 -14.66
C LEU A 22 18.47 9.82 -14.72
N GLY A 23 17.59 9.06 -14.08
CA GLY A 23 17.69 7.60 -14.00
C GLY A 23 18.57 7.08 -12.85
N GLY A 24 19.23 7.96 -12.10
CA GLY A 24 19.94 7.61 -10.88
C GLY A 24 19.01 7.40 -9.68
N PHE A 25 19.43 6.53 -8.76
CA PHE A 25 18.75 6.39 -7.46
C PHE A 25 19.23 7.47 -6.48
N SER A 26 18.29 8.05 -5.75
CA SER A 26 18.52 8.93 -4.62
C SER A 26 17.70 8.50 -3.42
N LEU A 27 18.11 8.94 -2.23
CA LEU A 27 17.39 8.63 -0.99
C LEU A 27 16.12 9.48 -0.86
N ASP A 28 14.94 8.85 -1.02
CA ASP A 28 13.64 9.53 -0.79
C ASP A 28 13.28 9.62 0.71
N LYS A 29 13.29 8.49 1.43
CA LYS A 29 12.82 8.42 2.83
C LYS A 29 13.67 7.50 3.69
N HIS A 30 13.78 7.86 4.97
CA HIS A 30 14.37 7.03 6.01
C HIS A 30 13.52 7.12 7.29
N ALA A 31 13.29 5.97 7.94
CA ALA A 31 12.57 5.87 9.19
C ALA A 31 13.03 4.65 9.98
N LYS A 32 12.89 4.69 11.30
CA LYS A 32 13.12 3.53 12.18
C LYS A 32 11.91 2.59 12.24
N ASP A 33 10.70 3.12 12.03
CA ASP A 33 9.43 2.41 12.21
C ASP A 33 8.70 2.18 10.87
N VAL A 34 9.35 1.44 9.97
CA VAL A 34 8.77 1.15 8.65
C VAL A 34 7.82 -0.04 8.71
N TYR A 35 6.57 0.20 8.32
CA TYR A 35 5.60 -0.87 8.00
C TYR A 35 5.27 -0.83 6.53
N TYR A 36 5.32 -1.97 5.86
CA TYR A 36 4.95 -2.07 4.46
C TYR A 36 4.11 -3.33 4.26
N LEU A 37 2.78 -3.18 4.29
CA LEU A 37 1.86 -4.31 4.16
C LEU A 37 1.58 -4.61 2.69
N GLN A 38 1.24 -3.58 1.94
CA GLN A 38 0.95 -3.65 0.51
C GLN A 38 1.02 -2.24 -0.08
N ASN A 39 0.96 -2.16 -1.40
CA ASN A 39 0.96 -0.88 -2.09
C ASN A 39 -0.06 0.08 -1.48
N GLY A 40 0.41 1.26 -1.10
CA GLY A 40 -0.34 2.37 -0.49
C GLY A 40 -0.95 2.11 0.88
N PHE A 41 -0.56 1.02 1.55
CA PHE A 41 -0.74 0.83 2.99
C PHE A 41 0.64 0.57 3.61
N TYR A 42 1.37 1.66 3.80
CA TYR A 42 2.70 1.67 4.41
C TYR A 42 2.85 2.86 5.35
N ARG A 43 3.75 2.74 6.32
CA ARG A 43 4.01 3.71 7.39
C ARG A 43 5.49 4.05 7.45
N PHE A 44 5.80 5.34 7.60
CA PHE A 44 7.13 5.84 7.88
C PHE A 44 7.02 6.95 8.94
N ASN A 45 7.90 6.96 9.93
CA ASN A 45 7.97 8.00 10.96
C ASN A 45 6.61 8.23 11.65
N GLY A 46 5.96 7.14 12.06
CA GLY A 46 4.66 7.14 12.74
C GLY A 46 3.46 7.47 11.85
N SER A 47 3.67 7.83 10.58
CA SER A 47 2.60 8.33 9.70
C SER A 47 2.25 7.32 8.62
N TRP A 48 0.98 6.91 8.57
CA TRP A 48 0.45 6.08 7.50
C TRP A 48 0.31 6.88 6.20
N LYS A 49 0.63 6.24 5.08
CA LYS A 49 0.43 6.84 3.76
C LYS A 49 -1.07 7.01 3.50
N LEU A 50 -1.51 8.26 3.44
CA LEU A 50 -2.80 8.59 2.86
C LEU A 50 -2.74 8.44 1.34
N ARG A 51 -3.78 7.84 0.77
CA ARG A 51 -3.96 7.78 -0.69
C ARG A 51 -4.80 8.96 -1.16
N GLY A 52 -4.60 9.41 -2.39
CA GLY A 52 -5.48 10.41 -2.99
C GLY A 52 -6.90 9.88 -3.22
N LEU A 53 -7.73 10.71 -3.84
CA LEU A 53 -9.07 10.33 -4.28
C LEU A 53 -9.02 9.06 -5.14
N GLY A 54 -9.95 8.14 -4.88
CA GLY A 54 -10.03 6.87 -5.57
C GLY A 54 -11.47 6.45 -5.86
N LYS A 55 -11.61 5.28 -6.47
CA LYS A 55 -12.90 4.65 -6.71
C LYS A 55 -12.98 3.33 -5.95
N LEU A 56 -14.06 3.15 -5.21
CA LEU A 56 -14.42 1.87 -4.62
C LEU A 56 -15.72 1.39 -5.28
N GLY A 57 -15.58 0.48 -6.24
CA GLY A 57 -16.68 0.12 -7.15
C GLY A 57 -17.13 1.33 -7.94
N SER A 58 -18.41 1.71 -7.84
CA SER A 58 -18.98 2.88 -8.51
C SER A 58 -18.92 4.17 -7.68
N LYS A 59 -18.37 4.13 -6.46
CA LYS A 59 -18.36 5.26 -5.53
C LYS A 59 -17.00 5.96 -5.55
N GLU A 60 -17.02 7.28 -5.61
CA GLU A 60 -15.84 8.10 -5.37
C GLU A 60 -15.59 8.20 -3.87
N VAL A 61 -14.35 7.91 -3.49
CA VAL A 61 -13.94 7.86 -2.09
C VAL A 61 -12.64 8.64 -1.86
N GLU A 62 -12.54 9.24 -0.68
CA GLU A 62 -11.36 9.99 -0.24
C GLU A 62 -10.74 9.32 0.98
N HIS A 63 -9.41 9.14 0.99
CA HIS A 63 -8.71 8.58 2.14
C HIS A 63 -8.56 9.64 3.23
N ILE A 64 -9.30 9.46 4.34
CA ILE A 64 -9.19 10.38 5.48
C ILE A 64 -8.08 9.93 6.43
N ASN A 65 -8.09 8.66 6.83
CA ASN A 65 -7.13 8.16 7.80
C ASN A 65 -6.92 6.64 7.73
N THR A 66 -5.82 6.17 8.31
CA THR A 66 -5.59 4.77 8.63
C THR A 66 -5.45 4.63 10.15
N ILE A 67 -6.24 3.75 10.76
CA ILE A 67 -6.29 3.54 12.20
C ILE A 67 -5.86 2.12 12.56
N GLU A 68 -5.10 2.00 13.64
CA GLU A 68 -4.70 0.73 14.23
C GLU A 68 -5.65 0.45 15.41
N LYS A 69 -6.29 -0.71 15.42
CA LYS A 69 -7.18 -1.13 16.52
C LYS A 69 -7.07 -2.62 16.74
N ASP A 70 -6.79 -3.03 17.97
CA ASP A 70 -6.73 -4.44 18.40
C ASP A 70 -5.79 -5.32 17.54
N GLY A 71 -4.69 -4.74 17.05
CA GLY A 71 -3.73 -5.43 16.17
C GLY A 71 -4.13 -5.45 14.69
N TRP A 72 -5.30 -4.93 14.35
CA TRP A 72 -5.80 -4.81 12.98
C TRP A 72 -5.63 -3.40 12.45
N LEU A 73 -5.64 -3.29 11.13
CA LEU A 73 -5.54 -2.02 10.43
C LEU A 73 -6.85 -1.72 9.71
N TYR A 74 -7.36 -0.51 9.89
CA TYR A 74 -8.56 -0.06 9.23
C TYR A 74 -8.29 1.21 8.44
N TYR A 75 -8.92 1.30 7.28
CA TYR A 75 -8.91 2.44 6.40
C TYR A 75 -10.22 3.21 6.53
N LYS A 76 -10.15 4.47 6.97
CA LYS A 76 -11.27 5.41 7.07
C LYS A 76 -11.33 6.28 5.81
N TYR A 77 -12.49 6.30 5.17
CA TYR A 77 -12.71 7.06 3.94
C TYR A 77 -14.05 7.81 3.92
N LEU A 78 -14.07 8.90 3.18
CA LEU A 78 -15.29 9.65 2.86
C LEU A 78 -15.87 9.13 1.54
N ILE A 79 -17.18 8.96 1.46
CA ILE A 79 -17.89 8.74 0.21
C ILE A 79 -18.43 10.07 -0.28
N LEU A 80 -17.94 10.54 -1.43
CA LEU A 80 -18.28 11.84 -2.01
C LEU A 80 -19.64 11.86 -2.72
N ARG A 81 -20.15 10.68 -3.12
CA ARG A 81 -21.46 10.54 -3.77
C ARG A 81 -22.13 9.23 -3.40
N THR A 82 -23.08 9.33 -2.48
CA THR A 82 -23.75 8.18 -1.84
C THR A 82 -24.87 7.59 -2.70
N LYS A 83 -25.68 8.41 -3.40
CA LYS A 83 -26.79 7.94 -4.24
C LYS A 83 -27.08 8.82 -5.48
N LYS A 84 -27.61 8.18 -6.52
CA LYS A 84 -28.29 8.86 -7.65
C LYS A 84 -29.72 9.22 -7.23
N LEU A 85 -30.22 10.38 -7.68
CA LEU A 85 -31.56 10.88 -7.37
C LEU A 85 -32.65 9.83 -7.56
N THR A 86 -32.67 9.14 -8.70
CA THR A 86 -33.67 8.11 -9.03
C THR A 86 -33.68 6.96 -8.02
N SER A 87 -32.51 6.49 -7.61
CA SER A 87 -32.39 5.40 -6.64
C SER A 87 -32.83 5.82 -5.23
N ALA A 88 -32.52 7.06 -4.85
CA ALA A 88 -32.94 7.64 -3.58
C ALA A 88 -34.46 7.84 -3.49
N ILE A 89 -35.12 8.21 -4.59
CA ILE A 89 -36.59 8.32 -4.65
C ILE A 89 -37.22 6.92 -4.49
N ILE A 90 -36.78 5.92 -5.26
CA ILE A 90 -37.31 4.54 -5.18
C ILE A 90 -37.13 3.95 -3.77
N SER A 91 -36.02 4.26 -3.11
CA SER A 91 -35.71 3.76 -1.76
C SER A 91 -36.20 4.66 -0.63
N ASN A 92 -36.98 5.71 -0.92
CA ASN A 92 -37.45 6.71 0.04
C ASN A 92 -36.35 7.27 0.97
N GLN A 93 -35.19 7.57 0.39
CA GLN A 93 -33.99 8.06 1.09
C GLN A 93 -33.44 9.33 0.41
N ILE A 94 -34.33 10.27 0.09
CA ILE A 94 -33.97 11.53 -0.58
C ILE A 94 -32.97 12.35 0.25
N ASP A 95 -33.12 12.34 1.57
CA ASP A 95 -32.25 13.06 2.51
C ASP A 95 -30.80 12.57 2.51
N SER A 96 -30.54 11.40 1.94
CA SER A 96 -29.18 10.85 1.82
C SER A 96 -28.45 11.28 0.54
N ILE A 97 -29.10 12.03 -0.36
CA ILE A 97 -28.50 12.52 -1.60
C ILE A 97 -27.52 13.65 -1.29
N GLY A 98 -26.29 13.54 -1.81
CA GLY A 98 -25.28 14.59 -1.65
C GLY A 98 -24.66 14.65 -0.25
N VAL A 99 -25.10 13.80 0.68
CA VAL A 99 -24.53 13.70 2.01
C VAL A 99 -23.24 12.89 1.96
N LEU A 100 -22.14 13.53 2.36
CA LEU A 100 -20.86 12.90 2.55
C LEU A 100 -20.95 11.92 3.72
N LYS A 101 -20.56 10.67 3.48
CA LYS A 101 -20.62 9.62 4.50
C LYS A 101 -19.23 9.10 4.80
N GLU A 102 -18.85 9.12 6.08
CA GLU A 102 -17.64 8.44 6.54
C GLU A 102 -17.91 6.95 6.72
N GLU A 103 -16.99 6.13 6.22
CA GLU A 103 -16.98 4.68 6.42
C GLU A 103 -15.59 4.20 6.81
N THR A 104 -15.55 3.03 7.44
CA THR A 104 -14.31 2.37 7.85
C THR A 104 -14.30 0.96 7.28
N ARG A 105 -13.16 0.54 6.73
CA ARG A 105 -12.97 -0.80 6.18
C ARG A 105 -11.70 -1.44 6.72
N GLU A 106 -11.82 -2.68 7.15
CA GLU A 106 -10.66 -3.47 7.56
C GLU A 106 -9.74 -3.77 6.37
N ILE A 107 -8.44 -3.64 6.61
CA ILE A 107 -7.40 -4.00 5.66
C ILE A 107 -6.87 -5.38 6.05
N GLY A 108 -6.99 -6.34 5.13
CA GLY A 108 -6.35 -7.64 5.32
C GLY A 108 -4.83 -7.49 5.36
N LEU A 109 -4.21 -7.94 6.45
CA LEU A 109 -2.74 -7.91 6.62
C LEU A 109 -2.00 -8.80 5.59
N ASN A 110 -2.72 -9.74 4.96
CA ASN A 110 -2.21 -10.66 3.95
C ASN A 110 -2.99 -10.52 2.61
N ALA A 111 -3.41 -9.31 2.27
CA ALA A 111 -4.39 -9.07 1.20
C ALA A 111 -3.85 -9.11 -0.25
N ASP A 112 -2.53 -9.10 -0.48
CA ASP A 112 -2.00 -9.23 -1.85
C ASP A 112 -2.22 -10.66 -2.36
N SER A 113 -3.31 -10.84 -3.11
CA SER A 113 -3.73 -12.12 -3.68
C SER A 113 -2.85 -12.59 -4.84
N LYS A 114 -1.89 -11.77 -5.30
CA LYS A 114 -0.92 -12.14 -6.35
C LYS A 114 0.36 -12.74 -5.77
N ARG A 115 0.41 -12.94 -4.44
CA ARG A 115 1.58 -13.46 -3.73
C ARG A 115 1.26 -14.75 -2.99
N PHE A 116 2.23 -15.64 -2.99
CA PHE A 116 2.28 -16.75 -2.05
C PHE A 116 3.02 -16.29 -0.80
N TRP A 117 2.33 -16.33 0.34
CA TRP A 117 2.86 -15.90 1.62
C TRP A 117 3.41 -17.12 2.38
N LEU A 118 4.67 -17.05 2.83
CA LEU A 118 5.30 -18.14 3.58
C LEU A 118 4.79 -18.23 5.01
N ASN A 119 4.36 -17.10 5.58
CA ASN A 119 3.71 -17.02 6.89
C ASN A 119 2.40 -16.24 6.78
N ARG A 120 1.67 -16.12 7.89
CA ARG A 120 0.51 -15.23 8.00
C ARG A 120 0.72 -14.25 9.14
N LEU A 121 0.53 -12.97 8.83
CA LEU A 121 0.44 -11.93 9.85
C LEU A 121 -0.95 -12.00 10.49
N THR A 122 -1.00 -12.06 11.82
CA THR A 122 -2.26 -12.03 12.60
C THR A 122 -2.47 -10.70 13.31
N SER A 123 -1.40 -9.92 13.50
CA SER A 123 -1.45 -8.57 14.04
C SER A 123 -0.31 -7.70 13.49
N ILE A 124 -0.58 -6.39 13.39
CA ILE A 124 0.43 -5.40 13.02
C ILE A 124 1.51 -5.24 14.12
N ASN A 125 1.15 -5.54 15.37
CA ASN A 125 2.06 -5.39 16.50
C ASN A 125 3.09 -6.52 16.61
N GLU A 126 3.01 -7.55 15.75
CA GLU A 126 3.94 -8.67 15.79
C GLU A 126 5.38 -8.27 15.43
N LEU A 127 5.59 -7.13 14.78
CA LEU A 127 6.92 -6.66 14.33
C LEU A 127 7.67 -7.70 13.49
N LYS A 128 6.94 -8.60 12.81
CA LYS A 128 7.50 -9.64 11.96
C LYS A 128 7.48 -9.22 10.50
N SER A 129 8.51 -9.64 9.77
CA SER A 129 8.50 -9.61 8.31
C SER A 129 7.87 -10.90 7.77
N ASN A 130 6.93 -10.76 6.83
CA ASN A 130 6.38 -11.89 6.11
C ASN A 130 7.07 -12.02 4.75
N LYS A 131 7.73 -13.16 4.53
CA LYS A 131 8.37 -13.45 3.25
C LYS A 131 7.32 -13.95 2.27
N SER A 132 7.39 -13.46 1.04
CA SER A 132 6.44 -13.82 -0.02
C SER A 132 7.17 -14.06 -1.33
N THR A 133 6.62 -14.91 -2.18
CA THR A 133 6.98 -14.99 -3.60
C THR A 133 5.79 -14.60 -4.46
N SER A 134 6.04 -14.19 -5.70
CA SER A 134 4.96 -13.95 -6.65
C SER A 134 4.30 -15.29 -7.04
N LEU A 135 2.99 -15.29 -7.24
CA LEU A 135 2.27 -16.45 -7.79
C LEU A 135 2.48 -16.62 -9.29
N ASN A 136 3.03 -15.63 -10.00
CA ASN A 136 3.32 -15.78 -11.42
C ASN A 136 4.66 -16.55 -11.62
N PRO A 137 4.63 -17.78 -12.17
CA PRO A 137 5.82 -18.58 -12.42
C PRO A 137 6.77 -17.98 -13.48
N GLN A 138 6.35 -16.97 -14.25
CA GLN A 138 7.22 -16.30 -15.22
C GLN A 138 8.26 -15.36 -14.57
N ILE A 139 8.20 -15.15 -13.24
CA ILE A 139 9.16 -14.35 -12.45
C ILE A 139 10.33 -15.20 -11.93
N PHE A 140 10.43 -16.48 -12.30
CA PHE A 140 11.77 -17.08 -12.34
C PHE A 140 12.52 -16.40 -13.48
N PRO A 141 13.52 -15.54 -13.21
CA PRO A 141 14.30 -14.99 -14.29
C PRO A 141 14.89 -16.18 -15.03
N LYS A 142 14.68 -16.24 -16.36
CA LYS A 142 15.65 -16.90 -17.22
C LYS A 142 17.00 -16.35 -16.79
N ASP A 143 17.82 -17.19 -16.18
CA ASP A 143 19.16 -16.91 -15.63
C ASP A 143 19.48 -15.43 -15.47
N PHE A 144 19.26 -14.89 -14.27
CA PHE A 144 19.84 -13.59 -13.91
C PHE A 144 21.36 -13.72 -13.97
N LYS A 145 21.96 -13.35 -15.12
CA LYS A 145 23.41 -13.18 -15.25
C LYS A 145 23.74 -11.84 -14.61
N LEU A 146 24.55 -11.86 -13.55
CA LEU A 146 25.24 -10.65 -13.11
C LEU A 146 26.00 -10.09 -14.31
N ASN A 147 25.83 -8.80 -14.61
CA ASN A 147 26.79 -8.11 -15.47
C ASN A 147 28.15 -8.19 -14.76
N LEU A 148 29.05 -8.98 -15.33
CA LEU A 148 30.44 -9.15 -14.90
C LEU A 148 31.29 -7.89 -15.18
N ASP A 149 30.71 -6.84 -15.76
CA ASP A 149 31.44 -5.67 -16.25
C ASP A 149 31.74 -4.62 -15.15
N TYR A 150 31.68 -4.98 -13.87
CA TYR A 150 32.27 -4.17 -12.80
C TYR A 150 33.73 -4.59 -12.58
N ASN A 151 34.55 -4.43 -13.61
CA ASN A 151 36.00 -4.36 -13.43
C ASN A 151 36.35 -2.95 -13.01
N VAL A 152 36.85 -2.84 -11.78
CA VAL A 152 37.53 -1.64 -11.28
C VAL A 152 38.94 -1.69 -11.87
N ASP A 153 39.19 -0.82 -12.85
CA ASP A 153 40.52 -0.28 -13.11
C ASP A 153 40.55 1.16 -12.59
#